data_AF-A0A5N5M4X2-F1
#
_entry.id   AF-A0A5N5M4X2-F1
#
_cell.length_a   1.000
_cell.length_b   1.000
_cell.length_c   1.000
_cell.angle_alpha   90.00
_cell.angle_beta   90.00
_cell.angle_gamma   90.00
#
_symmetry.space_group_name_H-M   'P 1'
#
loop_
_entity.id
_entity.type
_entity.pdbx_description
1 polymer ?
#
loop_
_entity_poly.entity_id
_entity_poly.type
_entity_poly.pdbx_seq_one_letter_code
_entity_poly.pdbx_strand_id
1 'polypeptide(L)'
;MKTAFLVALGACLSGQVLGTIAVGRIEAFNGKTYSAAWLDNLNGNQLCNGQSGAPADWGPGCNTKFKLSNGHEYILRGCGGNLYIENGDGSYNSPCRPASDNINGYCGIHREYICY
;
A
#
# COMPACT_ATOMS: atom_id res chain seq x y z
N MET A 1 -44.77 -29.53 11.29
CA MET A 1 -43.32 -29.46 11.03
C MET A 1 -43.03 -28.15 10.31
N LYS A 2 -42.31 -27.21 10.93
CA LYS A 2 -41.92 -25.93 10.30
C LYS A 2 -40.43 -26.03 9.96
N THR A 3 -40.13 -26.11 8.66
CA THR A 3 -38.78 -26.17 8.12
C THR A 3 -38.14 -24.79 8.23
N ALA A 4 -37.09 -24.66 9.06
CA ALA A 4 -36.29 -23.45 9.12
C ALA A 4 -35.25 -23.49 7.98
N PHE A 5 -35.38 -22.59 7.01
CA PHE A 5 -34.36 -22.31 6.01
C PHE A 5 -33.27 -21.46 6.68
N LEU A 6 -32.13 -22.07 7.01
CA LEU A 6 -30.92 -21.35 7.40
C LEU A 6 -30.26 -20.81 6.13
N VAL A 7 -30.53 -19.55 5.81
CA VAL A 7 -29.71 -18.80 4.85
C VAL A 7 -28.43 -18.40 5.57
N ALA A 8 -27.37 -19.18 5.36
CA ALA A 8 -26.03 -18.75 5.73
C ALA A 8 -25.65 -17.57 4.83
N LEU A 9 -25.81 -16.34 5.34
CA LEU A 9 -25.09 -15.19 4.82
C LEU A 9 -23.60 -15.44 5.08
N GLY A 10 -22.92 -16.01 4.09
CA GLY A 10 -21.47 -15.98 4.02
C GLY A 10 -21.05 -14.52 3.96
N ALA A 11 -20.58 -14.00 5.08
CA ALA A 11 -19.95 -12.70 5.15
C ALA A 11 -18.81 -12.69 4.12
N CYS A 12 -18.95 -11.90 3.06
CA CYS A 12 -17.80 -11.41 2.32
C CYS A 12 -16.92 -10.69 3.34
N LEU A 13 -15.92 -11.39 3.86
CA LEU A 13 -14.74 -10.79 4.45
C LEU A 13 -14.01 -10.10 3.30
N SER A 14 -14.57 -8.99 2.80
CA SER A 14 -13.84 -8.03 2.00
C SER A 14 -12.69 -7.61 2.89
N GLY A 15 -11.48 -8.09 2.58
CA GLY A 15 -10.27 -7.77 3.32
C GLY A 15 -10.20 -6.26 3.46
N GLN A 16 -10.49 -5.77 4.66
CA GLN A 16 -10.51 -4.34 4.91
C GLN A 16 -9.09 -3.83 4.72
N VAL A 17 -8.98 -2.67 4.08
CA VAL A 17 -7.76 -1.87 4.10
C VAL A 17 -7.40 -1.66 5.59
N LEU A 18 -6.35 -2.34 6.06
CA LEU A 18 -5.86 -2.19 7.44
C LEU A 18 -5.17 -0.83 7.69
N GLY A 19 -5.17 0.05 6.69
CA GLY A 19 -4.70 1.43 6.74
C GLY A 19 -4.49 1.97 5.32
N THR A 20 -4.68 3.28 5.13
CA THR A 20 -4.41 3.94 3.83
C THR A 20 -2.96 3.70 3.43
N ILE A 21 -2.75 3.24 2.18
CA ILE A 21 -1.42 2.95 1.65
C ILE A 21 -0.98 4.13 0.78
N ALA A 22 0.15 4.72 1.12
CA ALA A 22 0.81 5.71 0.29
C ALA A 22 1.75 5.00 -0.70
N VAL A 23 1.75 5.45 -1.95
CA VAL A 23 2.65 4.98 -3.01
C VAL A 23 3.41 6.17 -3.56
N GLY A 24 4.70 5.99 -3.82
CA GLY A 24 5.51 7.02 -4.42
C GLY A 24 6.94 6.56 -4.63
N ARG A 25 7.88 7.45 -4.34
CA ARG A 25 9.30 7.23 -4.61
C ARG A 25 10.22 7.74 -3.51
N ILE A 26 11.41 7.16 -3.45
CA ILE A 26 12.48 7.51 -2.52
C ILE A 26 13.72 7.86 -3.33
N GLU A 27 14.26 9.05 -3.12
CA GLU A 27 15.52 9.53 -3.66
C GLU A 27 16.64 9.20 -2.67
N ALA A 28 17.44 8.19 -2.98
CA ALA A 28 18.57 7.78 -2.16
C ALA A 28 19.77 8.73 -2.31
N PHE A 29 20.65 8.74 -1.30
CA PHE A 29 21.85 9.60 -1.25
C PHE A 29 22.83 9.40 -2.43
N ASN A 30 22.73 8.29 -3.16
CA ASN A 30 23.53 8.02 -4.37
C ASN A 30 22.87 8.56 -5.65
N GLY A 31 21.78 9.34 -5.54
CA GLY A 31 21.02 9.88 -6.67
C GLY A 31 20.10 8.88 -7.36
N LYS A 32 19.95 7.66 -6.83
CA LYS A 32 19.01 6.66 -7.37
C LYS A 32 17.63 6.86 -6.79
N THR A 33 16.62 6.69 -7.63
CA THR A 33 15.22 6.74 -7.23
C THR A 33 14.62 5.34 -7.23
N TYR A 34 13.86 5.01 -6.19
CA TYR A 34 13.17 3.73 -6.03
C TYR A 34 11.67 3.97 -5.84
N SER A 35 10.84 3.09 -6.39
CA SER A 35 9.42 3.05 -6.03
C SER A 35 9.24 2.46 -4.64
N ALA A 36 8.31 3.01 -3.87
CA ALA A 36 8.03 2.53 -2.52
C ALA A 36 6.57 2.70 -2.13
N ALA A 37 6.14 1.94 -1.12
CA ALA A 37 4.90 2.18 -0.39
C ALA A 37 5.11 2.09 1.11
N TRP A 38 4.21 2.76 1.82
CA TRP A 38 4.16 2.79 3.27
C TRP A 38 2.71 3.00 3.73
N LEU A 39 2.47 2.84 5.02
CA LEU A 39 1.20 3.24 5.62
C LEU A 39 1.18 4.77 5.75
N ASP A 40 0.15 5.41 5.20
CA ASP A 40 0.06 6.87 5.08
C ASP A 40 -0.01 7.59 6.44
N ASN A 41 -0.33 6.87 7.52
CA ASN A 41 -0.34 7.41 8.88
C ASN A 41 1.06 7.53 9.51
N LEU A 42 2.12 7.12 8.81
CA LEU A 42 3.51 7.22 9.28
C LEU A 42 4.12 8.57 8.89
N ASN A 43 4.81 9.21 9.84
CA ASN A 43 5.55 10.45 9.58
C ASN A 43 6.97 10.19 9.04
N GLY A 44 7.61 11.24 8.50
CA GLY A 44 8.95 11.14 7.90
C GLY A 44 10.01 10.53 8.84
N ASN A 45 9.95 10.80 10.14
CA ASN A 45 10.90 10.23 11.10
C ASN A 45 10.72 8.70 11.26
N GLN A 46 9.49 8.21 11.19
CA GLN A 46 9.17 6.78 11.24
C GLN A 46 9.59 6.06 9.95
N LEU A 47 9.42 6.72 8.81
CA LEU A 47 9.81 6.17 7.49
C LEU A 47 11.34 6.11 7.34
N CYS A 48 12.07 7.13 7.79
CA CYS A 48 13.49 7.29 7.51
C CYS A 48 14.44 6.59 8.46
N ASN A 49 14.05 6.39 9.72
CA ASN A 49 14.94 5.81 10.73
C ASN A 49 14.85 4.28 10.84
N GLY A 50 14.26 3.61 9.84
CA GLY A 50 14.22 2.14 9.78
C GLY A 50 13.51 1.47 10.96
N GLN A 51 12.66 2.22 11.68
CA GLN A 51 11.73 1.63 12.64
C GLN A 51 10.70 0.79 11.87
N SER A 52 9.83 0.06 12.58
CA SER A 52 8.86 -0.90 12.04
C SER A 52 8.01 -0.42 10.85
N GLY A 53 8.03 0.88 10.53
CA GLY A 53 7.34 1.59 9.44
C GLY A 53 8.16 1.90 8.19
N ALA A 54 9.37 1.37 8.00
CA ALA A 54 10.18 1.65 6.81
C ALA A 54 9.38 1.42 5.50
N PRO A 55 9.49 2.31 4.49
CA PRO A 55 8.86 2.07 3.21
C PRO A 55 9.33 0.73 2.64
N ALA A 56 8.40 -0.05 2.14
CA ALA A 56 8.74 -1.22 1.35
C ALA A 56 9.22 -0.73 -0.01
N ASP A 57 10.52 -0.86 -0.28
CA ASP A 57 11.03 -0.75 -1.63
C ASP A 57 10.62 -2.01 -2.39
N TRP A 58 10.04 -1.82 -3.57
CA TRP A 58 9.99 -2.92 -4.53
C TRP A 58 10.78 -2.49 -5.76
N GLY A 59 11.52 -3.46 -6.31
CA GLY A 59 12.19 -3.33 -7.60
C GLY A 59 11.20 -2.95 -8.72
N PRO A 60 11.62 -3.00 -10.01
CA PRO A 60 11.07 -2.15 -11.07
C PRO A 60 9.56 -2.32 -11.32
N GLY A 61 8.74 -1.58 -10.57
CA GLY A 61 7.35 -1.28 -10.87
C GLY A 61 6.31 -2.34 -10.50
N CYS A 62 5.11 -2.09 -11.05
CA CYS A 62 3.88 -2.85 -10.82
C CYS A 62 4.02 -4.37 -10.83
N ASN A 63 3.02 -5.03 -10.28
CA ASN A 63 2.87 -6.49 -10.25
C ASN A 63 3.90 -7.21 -9.37
N THR A 64 4.65 -6.46 -8.55
CA THR A 64 5.56 -7.01 -7.56
C THR A 64 4.88 -7.01 -6.19
N LYS A 65 4.98 -8.13 -5.48
CA LYS A 65 4.54 -8.22 -4.08
C LYS A 65 5.47 -7.41 -3.19
N PHE A 66 4.90 -6.67 -2.25
CA PHE A 66 5.64 -5.99 -1.20
C PHE A 66 4.95 -6.19 0.14
N LYS A 67 5.72 -6.20 1.22
CA LYS A 67 5.22 -6.38 2.58
C LYS A 67 5.35 -5.08 3.35
N LEU A 68 4.24 -4.60 3.92
CA LEU A 68 4.24 -3.39 4.73
C LEU A 68 4.50 -3.71 6.20
N SER A 69 4.76 -2.64 6.94
CA SER A 69 4.97 -2.59 8.39
C SER A 69 3.86 -3.21 9.24
N ASN A 70 2.62 -3.23 8.73
CA ASN A 70 1.49 -3.92 9.37
C ASN A 70 1.58 -5.45 9.28
N GLY A 71 2.60 -6.01 8.62
CA GLY A 71 2.80 -7.44 8.48
C GLY A 71 2.06 -8.08 7.30
N HIS A 72 1.35 -7.28 6.50
CA HIS A 72 0.57 -7.76 5.35
C HIS A 72 1.31 -7.55 4.03
N GLU A 73 1.05 -8.47 3.09
CA GLU A 73 1.53 -8.38 1.72
C GLU A 73 0.49 -7.73 0.81
N TYR A 74 0.97 -6.98 -0.17
CA TYR A 74 0.18 -6.24 -1.14
C TYR A 74 0.83 -6.31 -2.52
N ILE A 75 0.05 -6.02 -3.56
CA ILE A 75 0.51 -5.93 -4.94
C ILE A 75 -0.03 -4.63 -5.54
N LEU A 76 0.84 -3.81 -6.11
CA LEU A 76 0.42 -2.66 -6.90
C LEU A 76 0.07 -3.11 -8.31
N ARG A 77 -1.10 -2.71 -8.80
CA ARG A 77 -1.64 -3.06 -10.12
C ARG A 77 -2.12 -1.84 -10.88
N GLY A 78 -2.39 -2.04 -12.17
CA GLY A 78 -2.96 -1.00 -13.03
C GLY A 78 -1.97 0.09 -13.45
N CYS A 79 -0.67 -0.15 -13.34
CA CYS A 79 0.33 0.79 -13.87
C CYS A 79 0.15 0.96 -15.38
N GLY A 80 0.09 2.22 -15.82
CA GLY A 80 -0.30 2.59 -17.19
C GLY A 80 -1.79 2.91 -17.35
N GLY A 81 -2.58 2.80 -16.28
CA GLY A 81 -4.00 3.18 -16.24
C GLY A 81 -4.43 3.54 -14.82
N ASN A 82 -5.61 3.06 -14.41
CA ASN A 82 -6.11 3.26 -13.06
C ASN A 82 -5.33 2.37 -12.08
N LEU A 83 -4.54 2.99 -11.20
CA LEU A 83 -3.77 2.32 -10.16
C LEU A 83 -4.69 1.77 -9.05
N TYR A 84 -4.38 0.57 -8.55
CA TYR A 84 -5.05 -0.04 -7.41
C TYR A 84 -4.14 -1.04 -6.69
N ILE A 85 -4.50 -1.39 -5.46
CA ILE A 85 -3.83 -2.40 -4.64
C ILE A 85 -4.66 -3.68 -4.61
N GLU A 86 -3.98 -4.81 -4.73
CA GLU A 86 -4.47 -6.14 -4.34
C GLU A 86 -3.80 -6.57 -3.03
N ASN A 87 -4.46 -7.46 -2.30
CA ASN A 87 -3.84 -8.20 -1.20
C ASN A 87 -2.80 -9.20 -1.74
N GLY A 88 -1.95 -9.74 -0.86
CA GLY A 88 -0.93 -10.73 -1.24
C GLY A 88 -1.47 -12.02 -1.86
N ASP A 89 -2.76 -12.33 -1.67
CA ASP A 89 -3.44 -13.45 -2.31
C ASP A 89 -4.01 -13.12 -3.71
N GLY A 90 -3.86 -11.87 -4.17
CA GLY A 90 -4.37 -11.37 -5.45
C GLY A 90 -5.83 -10.91 -5.42
N SER A 91 -6.50 -10.94 -4.27
CA SER A 91 -7.84 -10.35 -4.13
C SER A 91 -7.76 -8.82 -4.19
N TYR A 92 -8.75 -8.20 -4.84
CA TYR A 92 -8.84 -6.74 -4.90
C TYR A 92 -8.92 -6.14 -3.48
N ASN A 93 -8.19 -5.05 -3.28
CA ASN A 93 -8.21 -4.31 -2.03
C ASN A 93 -8.80 -2.90 -2.21
N SER A 94 -8.08 -1.99 -2.86
CA SER A 94 -8.45 -0.56 -2.89
C SER A 94 -7.98 0.15 -4.17
N PRO A 95 -8.74 1.11 -4.71
CA PRO A 95 -8.27 1.95 -5.80
C PRO A 95 -7.30 3.01 -5.27
N CYS A 96 -6.41 3.50 -6.14
CA CYS A 96 -5.49 4.58 -5.80
C CYS A 96 -5.93 5.88 -6.49
N ARG A 97 -5.66 7.02 -5.84
CA ARG A 97 -5.82 8.35 -6.43
C ARG A 97 -4.54 9.19 -6.28
N PRO A 98 -4.29 10.13 -7.21
CA PRO A 98 -3.20 11.08 -7.06
C PRO A 98 -3.32 11.86 -5.75
N ALA A 99 -2.21 11.94 -5.01
CA ALA A 99 -2.12 12.62 -3.73
C ALA A 99 -0.66 13.00 -3.45
N SER A 100 -0.14 13.89 -4.30
CA SER A 100 1.25 14.30 -4.24
C SER A 100 1.54 15.08 -2.96
N ASP A 101 2.57 14.65 -2.25
CA ASP A 101 3.10 15.35 -1.09
C ASP A 101 4.59 15.08 -1.00
N ASN A 102 5.35 16.14 -0.75
CA ASN A 102 6.76 16.01 -0.52
C ASN A 102 6.93 15.99 0.98
N ILE A 103 7.27 14.83 1.52
CA ILE A 103 7.77 14.73 2.89
C ILE A 103 9.24 15.19 2.86
N ASN A 104 9.46 16.38 2.29
CA ASN A 104 10.74 17.04 2.06
C ASN A 104 11.20 17.61 3.39
N GLY A 105 12.01 16.80 4.05
CA GLY A 105 12.60 17.08 5.36
C GLY A 105 13.28 15.85 5.93
N TYR A 106 12.88 14.65 5.50
CA TYR A 106 13.39 13.39 6.02
C TYR A 106 13.59 12.42 4.84
N CYS A 107 14.85 12.12 4.51
CA CYS A 107 15.34 11.07 3.59
C CYS A 107 14.81 10.96 2.14
N GLY A 108 14.29 12.03 1.53
CA GLY A 108 14.02 12.06 0.09
C GLY A 108 12.76 11.28 -0.34
N ILE A 109 11.74 11.22 0.51
CA ILE A 109 10.47 10.52 0.22
C ILE A 109 9.47 11.48 -0.45
N HIS A 110 8.89 11.02 -1.56
CA HIS A 110 7.86 11.73 -2.31
C HIS A 110 6.64 10.83 -2.45
N ARG A 111 5.50 11.24 -1.87
CA ARG A 111 4.22 10.59 -2.10
C ARG A 111 3.67 11.02 -3.45
N GLU A 112 3.11 10.09 -4.20
CA GLU A 112 2.48 10.35 -5.50
C GLU A 112 1.00 9.96 -5.47
N TYR A 113 0.65 8.88 -4.78
CA TYR A 113 -0.70 8.34 -4.69
C TYR A 113 -1.05 7.89 -3.27
N ILE A 114 -2.34 7.82 -2.99
CA ILE A 114 -2.89 7.09 -1.83
C ILE A 114 -3.96 6.10 -2.28
N CYS A 115 -4.05 4.96 -1.60
CA CYS A 115 -5.01 3.89 -1.85
C CYS A 115 -5.79 3.58 -0.56
N TYR A 116 -7.13 3.57 -0.62
CA TYR A 116 -8.03 3.48 0.55
C TYR A 116 -9.33 2.74 0.26
#